data_AF-A0A418R045-F1
#
_entry.id   AF-A0A418R045-F1
#
_cell.length_a   1.000
_cell.length_b   1.000
_cell.length_c   1.000
_cell.angle_alpha   90.00
_cell.angle_beta   90.00
_cell.angle_gamma   90.00
#
_symmetry.space_group_name_H-M   'P 1'
#
loop_
_entity.id
_entity.type
_entity.pdbx_description
1 polymer ?
#
loop_
_entity_poly.entity_id
_entity_poly.type
_entity_poly.pdbx_seq_one_letter_code
_entity_poly.pdbx_strand_id
1 'polypeptide(L)'
;MPDVLPLRRYLFRPLRQELWPYEVCTARLSAREDELLLLLAQHRNGVLNRRECLHRFWGDDNFFTARSMDVFISRLRKYLRQD
;
A
#
# COMPACT_ATOMS: atom_id res chain seq x y z
N MET A 1 -16.51 -4.58 1.90
CA MET A 1 -15.31 -3.98 2.51
C MET A 1 -15.65 -2.57 2.96
N PRO A 2 -15.03 -2.03 4.02
CA PRO A 2 -15.28 -0.66 4.44
C PRO A 2 -14.78 0.34 3.37
N ASP A 3 -15.52 1.44 3.19
CA ASP A 3 -15.18 2.53 2.26
C ASP A 3 -13.90 3.29 2.69
N VAL A 4 -13.60 3.25 4.00
CA VAL A 4 -12.46 3.94 4.61
C VAL A 4 -11.78 3.03 5.63
N LEU A 5 -10.45 2.98 5.59
CA LEU A 5 -9.59 2.27 6.52
C LEU A 5 -8.77 3.28 7.33
N PRO A 6 -8.98 3.39 8.65
CA PRO A 6 -8.20 4.27 9.51
C PRO A 6 -6.79 3.69 9.75
N LEU A 7 -5.79 4.40 9.24
CA LEU A 7 -4.39 4.27 9.61
C LEU A 7 -4.09 5.30 10.71
N ARG A 8 -2.95 5.16 11.41
CA ARG A 8 -2.75 5.84 12.70
C ARG A 8 -2.84 7.36 12.55
N ARG A 9 -2.29 7.91 11.46
CA ARG A 9 -2.36 9.33 11.10
C ARG A 9 -2.95 9.61 9.73
N TYR A 10 -3.56 8.60 9.11
CA TYR A 10 -4.06 8.70 7.74
C TYR A 10 -5.42 8.00 7.61
N LEU A 11 -6.26 8.48 6.70
CA LEU A 11 -7.46 7.79 6.25
C LEU A 11 -7.20 7.24 4.86
N PHE A 12 -7.23 5.91 4.73
CA PHE A 12 -7.02 5.23 3.46
C PHE A 12 -8.36 4.86 2.82
N ARG A 13 -8.59 5.26 1.57
CA ARG A 13 -9.82 5.01 0.80
C ARG A 13 -9.50 4.16 -0.43
N PRO A 14 -9.49 2.82 -0.31
CA PRO A 14 -9.08 1.92 -1.40
C PRO A 14 -9.94 2.07 -2.65
N LEU A 15 -11.26 2.25 -2.47
CA LEU A 15 -12.19 2.42 -3.61
C LEU A 15 -11.96 3.71 -4.41
N ARG A 16 -11.30 4.70 -3.80
CA ARG A 16 -11.03 6.01 -4.44
C ARG A 16 -9.56 6.21 -4.79
N GLN A 17 -8.68 5.27 -4.43
CA GLN A 17 -7.23 5.39 -4.57
C GLN A 17 -6.69 6.65 -3.91
N GLU A 18 -7.22 6.96 -2.72
CA GLU A 18 -6.92 8.18 -1.99
C GLU A 18 -6.38 7.85 -0.61
N LEU A 19 -5.32 8.57 -0.21
CA LEU A 19 -4.74 8.54 1.11
C LEU A 19 -4.75 9.95 1.69
N TRP A 20 -5.48 10.15 2.77
CA TRP A 20 -5.71 11.46 3.37
C TRP A 20 -4.90 11.56 4.67
N PRO A 21 -3.83 12.36 4.71
CA PRO A 21 -3.20 12.76 5.96
C PRO A 21 -4.14 13.71 6.72
N TYR A 22 -4.15 13.66 8.06
CA TYR A 22 -4.92 14.64 8.84
C TYR A 22 -4.36 16.07 8.76
N GLU A 23 -3.09 16.23 8.38
CA GLU A 23 -2.36 17.52 8.44
C GLU A 23 -2.01 18.11 7.06
N VAL A 24 -2.24 17.42 5.94
CA VAL A 24 -1.71 17.79 4.61
C VAL A 24 -2.70 17.42 3.48
N CYS A 25 -2.46 17.94 2.26
CA CYS A 25 -3.18 17.56 1.04
C CYS A 25 -3.23 16.04 0.80
N THR A 26 -4.35 15.62 0.21
CA THR A 26 -4.65 14.22 -0.15
C THR A 26 -3.66 13.70 -1.20
N ALA A 27 -3.10 12.52 -0.98
CA ALA A 27 -2.29 11.81 -1.98
C ALA A 27 -3.16 10.85 -2.79
N ARG A 28 -2.99 10.86 -4.11
CA ARG A 28 -3.64 9.90 -5.01
C ARG A 28 -2.67 8.77 -5.31
N LEU A 29 -3.10 7.54 -5.09
CA LEU A 29 -2.32 6.33 -5.33
C LEU A 29 -2.60 5.82 -6.74
N SER A 30 -1.62 5.15 -7.35
CA SER A 30 -1.91 4.31 -8.51
C SER A 30 -2.65 3.04 -8.08
N ALA A 31 -3.30 2.35 -9.02
CA ALA A 31 -4.00 1.09 -8.73
C ALA A 31 -3.11 0.05 -8.03
N ARG A 32 -1.83 -0.03 -8.42
CA ARG A 32 -0.87 -0.97 -7.80
C ARG A 32 -0.46 -0.55 -6.39
N GLU A 33 -0.29 0.74 -6.16
CA GLU A 33 0.04 1.26 -4.82
C GLU A 33 -1.15 1.09 -3.87
N ASP A 34 -2.37 1.32 -4.37
CA ASP A 34 -3.61 1.13 -3.63
C ASP A 34 -3.81 -0.34 -3.21
N GLU A 35 -3.71 -1.26 -4.16
CA GLU A 35 -3.78 -2.70 -3.92
C GLU A 35 -2.72 -3.17 -2.90
N LEU A 36 -1.48 -2.70 -3.05
CA LEU A 36 -0.39 -3.06 -2.16
C LEU A 36 -0.62 -2.50 -0.74
N LEU A 37 -1.02 -1.23 -0.64
CA LEU A 37 -1.32 -0.60 0.65
C LEU A 37 -2.50 -1.28 1.34
N LEU A 38 -3.52 -1.69 0.58
CA LEU A 38 -4.66 -2.44 1.08
C LEU A 38 -4.23 -3.78 1.68
N LEU A 39 -3.36 -4.53 0.99
CA LEU A 39 -2.85 -5.80 1.54
C LEU A 39 -2.04 -5.55 2.81
N LEU A 40 -1.16 -4.56 2.83
CA LEU A 40 -0.38 -4.20 4.01
C LEU A 40 -1.29 -3.80 5.19
N ALA A 41 -2.36 -3.05 4.92
CA ALA A 41 -3.33 -2.63 5.93
C ALA A 41 -4.17 -3.80 6.46
N GLN A 42 -4.49 -4.78 5.62
CA GLN A 42 -5.20 -6.00 6.05
C GLN A 42 -4.34 -6.89 6.94
N HIS A 43 -3.04 -6.94 6.67
CA HIS A 43 -2.06 -7.69 7.47
C HIS A 43 -1.31 -6.78 8.47
N ARG A 44 -1.97 -5.73 8.98
CA ARG A 44 -1.37 -4.80 9.93
C ARG A 44 -0.87 -5.55 11.17
N ASN A 45 0.39 -5.33 11.53
CA ASN A 45 1.12 -6.02 12.60
C ASN A 45 1.54 -7.47 12.30
N GLY A 46 1.37 -7.95 11.07
CA GLY A 46 1.88 -9.22 10.60
C GLY A 46 3.13 -9.08 9.73
N VAL A 47 3.92 -10.15 9.63
CA VAL A 47 4.98 -10.26 8.62
C VAL A 47 4.38 -10.83 7.35
N LEU A 48 4.34 -10.03 6.28
CA LEU A 48 3.97 -10.50 4.95
C LEU A 48 5.19 -11.06 4.23
N ASN A 49 5.06 -12.29 3.72
CA ASN A 49 6.12 -12.89 2.91
C ASN A 49 6.17 -12.21 1.53
N ARG A 50 7.31 -11.60 1.21
CA ARG A 50 7.53 -10.93 -0.08
C ARG A 50 7.17 -11.82 -1.28
N ARG A 51 7.60 -13.08 -1.29
CA ARG A 51 7.35 -13.99 -2.42
C ARG A 51 5.87 -14.27 -2.60
N GLU A 52 5.18 -14.49 -1.49
CA GLU A 52 3.74 -14.72 -1.49
C GLU A 52 2.97 -13.50 -1.99
N CYS A 53 3.35 -12.29 -1.54
CA CYS A 53 2.80 -11.05 -2.08
C CYS A 53 3.05 -10.92 -3.58
N LEU A 54 4.28 -11.17 -4.04
CA LEU A 54 4.64 -11.08 -5.45
C LEU A 54 3.80 -12.04 -6.31
N HIS A 55 3.71 -13.30 -5.87
CA HIS A 55 2.92 -14.30 -6.57
C HIS A 55 1.42 -13.95 -6.58
N ARG A 56 0.89 -13.39 -5.48
CA ARG A 56 -0.52 -13.00 -5.38
C ARG A 56 -0.89 -11.82 -6.29
N PHE A 57 0.00 -10.87 -6.50
CA PHE A 57 -0.27 -9.64 -7.27
C PHE A 57 0.21 -9.66 -8.73
N TRP A 58 1.31 -10.37 -8.99
CA TRP A 58 1.97 -10.43 -10.29
C TRP A 58 1.97 -11.85 -10.89
N GLY A 59 1.60 -12.90 -10.14
CA GLY A 59 1.63 -14.29 -10.60
C GLY A 59 3.03 -14.93 -10.63
N ASP A 60 4.07 -14.16 -10.34
CA ASP A 60 5.49 -14.50 -10.49
C ASP A 60 6.35 -13.64 -9.54
N ASP A 61 7.41 -14.22 -8.97
CA ASP A 61 8.38 -13.57 -8.10
C ASP A 61 9.71 -13.20 -8.79
N ASN A 62 9.72 -13.03 -10.11
CA ASN A 62 10.91 -12.64 -10.86
C ASN A 62 11.58 -11.34 -10.37
N PHE A 63 12.83 -11.15 -10.79
CA PHE A 63 13.64 -10.00 -10.39
C PHE A 63 12.99 -8.64 -10.70
N PHE A 64 12.30 -8.49 -11.83
CA PHE A 64 11.64 -7.25 -12.23
C PHE A 64 10.40 -6.94 -11.38
N THR A 65 9.57 -7.93 -11.07
CA THR A 65 8.39 -7.76 -10.20
C THR A 65 8.82 -7.47 -8.77
N ALA A 66 9.85 -8.18 -8.28
CA ALA A 66 10.48 -7.91 -6.98
C ALA A 66 11.01 -6.47 -6.88
N ARG A 67 11.76 -6.01 -7.90
CA ARG A 67 12.28 -4.63 -7.96
C ARG A 67 11.15 -3.61 -7.96
N SER A 68 10.10 -3.86 -8.74
CA SER A 68 8.93 -2.98 -8.84
C SER A 68 8.21 -2.84 -7.51
N MET A 69 8.01 -3.96 -6.79
CA MET A 69 7.40 -3.95 -5.46
C MET A 69 8.21 -3.11 -4.48
N ASP A 70 9.54 -3.23 -4.45
CA ASP A 70 10.39 -2.41 -3.57
C ASP A 70 10.26 -0.90 -3.87
N VAL A 71 10.09 -0.51 -5.14
CA VAL A 71 9.82 0.89 -5.54
C VAL A 71 8.46 1.36 -5.02
N PHE A 72 7.41 0.55 -5.17
CA PHE A 72 6.08 0.88 -4.65
C PHE A 72 6.08 1.01 -3.13
N ILE A 73 6.74 0.07 -2.41
CA ILE A 73 6.94 0.17 -0.96
C ILE A 73 7.67 1.46 -0.57
N SER A 74 8.71 1.83 -1.31
CA SER A 74 9.46 3.07 -1.05
C SER A 74 8.60 4.32 -1.24
N ARG A 75 7.67 4.33 -2.21
CA ARG A 75 6.72 5.42 -2.41
C ARG A 75 5.65 5.45 -1.32
N LEU A 76 5.07 4.30 -0.97
CA LEU A 76 4.11 4.18 0.15
C LEU A 76 4.70 4.69 1.46
N ARG A 77 5.97 4.34 1.77
CA ARG A 77 6.68 4.89 2.94
C ARG A 77 6.85 6.41 2.89
N LYS A 78 7.02 7.00 1.71
CA LYS A 78 7.09 8.47 1.56
C LYS A 78 5.72 9.10 1.83
N TYR A 79 4.64 8.50 1.36
CA TYR A 79 3.29 9.00 1.66
C TYR A 79 2.96 8.90 3.15
N LEU A 80 3.33 7.77 3.78
CA LEU A 80 3.08 7.46 5.19
C LEU A 80 4.20 7.98 6.12
N ARG A 81 5.00 8.96 5.69
CA ARG A 81 6.19 9.42 6.42
C ARG A 81 5.92 9.91 7.84
N GLN A 82 4.68 10.30 8.15
CA GLN A 82 4.30 10.83 9.45
C GLN A 82 3.83 9.73 10.43
N ASP A 83 3.58 8.49 9.98
CA ASP A 83 3.18 7.33 10.81
C ASP A 83 4.40 6.65 11.45
#